data_AF-A0A2N9LXP7-F1
#
_entry.id   AF-A0A2N9LXP7-F1
#
_cell.length_a   1.000
_cell.length_b   1.000
_cell.length_c   1.000
_cell.angle_alpha   90.00
_cell.angle_beta   90.00
_cell.angle_gamma   90.00
#
_symmetry.space_group_name_H-M   'P 1'
#
loop_
_entity.id
_entity.type
_entity.pdbx_description
1 polymer ?
#
loop_
_entity_poly.entity_id
_entity_poly.type
_entity_poly.pdbx_seq_one_letter_code
_entity_poly.pdbx_strand_id
1 'polypeptide(L)'
;MPHGRLEHELERMRETLNLTDDQIAQIRPILETRNQQLKDLRTNASLPQGEARAKAAEIRKSARRHIEHVLAPEQRKMQKALRRGHETDNGQ
;
A
#
# COMPACT_ATOMS: atom_id res chain seq x y z
N MET A 1 6.96 20.07 -8.43
CA MET A 1 5.95 20.14 -7.35
C MET A 1 6.36 19.16 -6.26
N PRO A 2 6.27 19.46 -4.95
CA PRO A 2 6.52 18.45 -3.94
C PRO A 2 5.31 17.51 -3.93
N HIS A 3 5.38 16.43 -4.70
CA HIS A 3 4.36 15.39 -4.69
C HIS A 3 4.34 14.78 -3.29
N GLY A 4 3.17 14.77 -2.64
CA GLY A 4 3.00 14.13 -1.34
C GLY A 4 3.37 12.65 -1.43
N ARG A 5 3.80 12.05 -0.31
CA ARG A 5 4.19 10.63 -0.25
C ARG A 5 3.08 9.69 -0.78
N LEU A 6 1.81 10.11 -0.64
CA LEU A 6 0.62 9.45 -1.18
C LEU A 6 0.56 9.53 -2.72
N GLU A 7 0.70 10.73 -3.28
CA GLU A 7 0.65 10.95 -4.74
C GLU A 7 1.74 10.16 -5.47
N HIS A 8 2.96 10.13 -4.93
CA HIS A 8 4.05 9.36 -5.55
C HIS A 8 3.79 7.84 -5.50
N GLU A 9 3.19 7.33 -4.42
CA GLU A 9 2.81 5.92 -4.34
C GLU A 9 1.70 5.57 -5.35
N LEU A 10 0.70 6.46 -5.49
CA LEU A 10 -0.38 6.30 -6.48
C LEU A 10 0.14 6.33 -7.91
N GLU A 11 1.04 7.26 -8.24
CA GLU A 11 1.66 7.37 -9.56
C GLU A 11 2.46 6.11 -9.90
N ARG A 12 3.29 5.63 -8.96
CA ARG A 12 4.03 4.38 -9.12
C ARG A 12 3.10 3.19 -9.35
N MET A 13 2.02 3.09 -8.59
CA MET A 13 1.03 2.02 -8.77
C MET A 13 0.32 2.14 -10.12
N ARG A 14 -0.01 3.36 -10.56
CA ARG A 14 -0.60 3.64 -11.87
C ARG A 14 0.28 3.11 -12.98
N GLU A 15 1.55 3.48 -13.00
CA GLU A 15 2.49 3.07 -14.05
C GLU A 15 2.73 1.56 -14.04
N THR A 16 2.83 0.99 -12.84
CA THR A 16 3.21 -0.42 -12.66
C THR A 16 2.05 -1.39 -12.95
N LEU A 17 0.82 -1.01 -12.57
CA LEU A 17 -0.37 -1.84 -12.71
C LEU A 17 -1.32 -1.34 -13.81
N ASN A 18 -0.90 -0.30 -14.53
CA ASN A 18 -1.68 0.38 -15.56
C ASN A 18 -3.10 0.74 -15.05
N LEU A 19 -3.17 1.41 -13.89
CA LEU A 19 -4.43 1.76 -13.24
C LEU A 19 -5.17 2.84 -14.02
N THR A 20 -6.49 2.71 -14.10
CA THR A 20 -7.35 3.76 -14.67
C THR A 20 -7.58 4.88 -13.65
N ASP A 21 -7.99 6.06 -14.12
CA ASP A 21 -8.27 7.20 -13.24
C ASP A 21 -9.40 6.90 -12.24
N ASP A 22 -10.38 6.07 -12.63
CA ASP A 22 -11.43 5.59 -11.72
C ASP A 22 -10.87 4.69 -10.60
N GLN A 23 -9.98 3.75 -10.94
CA GLN A 23 -9.31 2.91 -9.95
C GLN A 23 -8.45 3.75 -9.00
N ILE A 24 -7.75 4.77 -9.51
CA ILE A 24 -6.97 5.70 -8.67
C ILE A 24 -7.87 6.48 -7.73
N ALA A 25 -9.01 6.99 -8.21
CA ALA A 25 -9.97 7.70 -7.38
C ALA A 25 -10.51 6.83 -6.24
N GLN A 26 -10.71 5.53 -6.48
CA GLN A 26 -11.12 4.57 -5.46
C GLN A 26 -9.97 4.19 -4.49
N ILE A 27 -8.73 4.09 -4.99
CA ILE A 27 -7.56 3.69 -4.18
C ILE A 27 -7.07 4.81 -3.26
N ARG A 28 -7.15 6.06 -3.72
CA ARG A 28 -6.67 7.24 -3.01
C ARG A 28 -7.17 7.34 -1.55
N PRO A 29 -8.49 7.27 -1.24
CA PRO A 29 -8.97 7.32 0.14
C PRO A 29 -8.54 6.12 1.00
N ILE A 30 -8.30 4.95 0.39
CA ILE A 30 -7.81 3.75 1.09
C ILE A 30 -6.38 3.99 1.59
N LEU A 31 -5.52 4.52 0.71
CA LEU A 31 -4.12 4.82 1.05
C LEU A 31 -4.00 6.00 2.02
N GLU A 32 -4.86 7.01 1.89
CA GLU A 32 -4.93 8.13 2.83
C GLU A 32 -5.29 7.64 4.24
N THR A 33 -6.36 6.84 4.35
CA THR A 33 -6.78 6.23 5.63
C THR A 33 -5.66 5.39 6.23
N ARG A 34 -5.01 4.55 5.42
CA ARG A 34 -3.86 3.72 5.85
C ARG A 34 -2.73 4.59 6.40
N ASN A 35 -2.34 5.64 5.67
CA ASN A 35 -1.25 6.53 6.08
C ASN A 35 -1.59 7.28 7.36
N GLN A 36 -2.84 7.72 7.52
CA GLN A 36 -3.31 8.36 8.75
C GLN A 36 -3.23 7.41 9.94
N GLN A 37 -3.72 6.17 9.81
CA GLN A 37 -3.65 5.16 10.87
C GLN A 37 -2.20 4.80 11.23
N LEU A 38 -1.31 4.69 10.23
CA LEU A 38 0.11 4.42 10.47
C LEU A 38 0.81 5.61 11.14
N LYS A 39 0.43 6.85 10.80
CA LYS A 39 0.95 8.05 11.45
C LYS A 39 0.53 8.09 12.92
N ASP A 40 -0.75 7.84 13.19
CA ASP A 40 -1.31 7.78 14.54
C ASP A 40 -0.63 6.70 15.39
N LEU A 41 -0.39 5.53 14.79
CA LEU A 41 0.35 4.44 15.43
C LEU A 41 1.81 4.81 15.75
N ARG A 42 2.46 5.62 14.90
CA ARG A 42 3.84 6.08 15.12
C ARG A 42 3.91 7.17 16.18
N THR A 43 2.89 8.02 16.27
CA THR A 43 2.80 9.05 17.32
C THR A 43 2.36 8.48 18.65
N ASN A 44 1.69 7.33 18.65
CA ASN A 44 1.36 6.57 19.86
C ASN A 44 2.62 5.91 20.46
N ALA A 45 3.33 6.69 21.28
CA ALA A 45 4.54 6.24 21.99
C ALA A 45 4.28 5.19 23.08
N SER A 46 3.02 4.93 23.43
CA SER A 46 2.65 3.97 24.48
C SER A 46 2.64 2.51 24.04
N LEU A 47 2.70 2.21 22.74
CA LEU A 47 2.65 0.83 22.26
C LEU A 47 4.05 0.20 22.23
N PRO A 48 4.22 -1.04 22.74
CA PRO A 48 5.44 -1.80 22.54
C PRO A 48 5.76 -1.90 21.04
N GLN A 49 7.04 -1.79 20.67
CA GLN A 49 7.46 -1.79 19.26
C GLN A 49 6.94 -3.03 18.49
N GLY A 50 6.88 -4.19 19.14
CA GLY A 50 6.34 -5.42 18.55
C GLY A 50 4.84 -5.31 18.22
N GLU A 51 4.04 -4.78 19.14
CA GLU A 51 2.60 -4.59 18.96
C GLU A 51 2.31 -3.50 17.91
N ALA A 52 3.06 -2.41 17.93
CA ALA A 52 2.99 -1.37 16.90
C ALA A 52 3.32 -1.96 15.52
N ARG A 53 4.33 -2.83 15.40
CA ARG A 53 4.61 -3.50 14.12
C ARG A 53 3.46 -4.41 13.69
N ALA A 54 2.87 -5.18 14.60
CA ALA A 54 1.73 -6.05 14.29
C ALA A 54 0.51 -5.24 13.80
N LYS A 55 0.15 -4.16 14.50
CA LYS A 55 -0.93 -3.25 14.08
C LYS A 55 -0.65 -2.59 12.74
N ALA A 56 0.59 -2.13 12.52
CA ALA A 56 0.99 -1.58 11.24
C ALA A 56 0.86 -2.59 10.10
N ALA A 57 1.22 -3.86 10.34
CA ALA A 57 1.08 -4.93 9.37
C ALA A 57 -0.39 -5.18 9.01
N GLU A 58 -1.28 -5.22 10.01
CA GLU A 58 -2.71 -5.40 9.79
C GLU A 58 -3.34 -4.23 9.01
N ILE A 59 -2.98 -2.98 9.35
CA ILE A 59 -3.40 -1.78 8.59
C ILE A 59 -2.98 -1.89 7.13
N ARG A 60 -1.71 -2.25 6.87
CA ARG A 60 -1.20 -2.43 5.51
C ARG A 60 -1.91 -3.57 4.77
N LYS A 61 -2.15 -4.69 5.44
CA LYS A 61 -2.83 -5.86 4.88
C LYS A 61 -4.28 -5.54 4.53
N SER A 62 -4.99 -4.82 5.38
CA SER A 62 -6.36 -4.39 5.14
C SER A 62 -6.46 -3.46 3.92
N ALA A 63 -5.65 -2.40 3.89
CA ALA A 63 -5.59 -1.49 2.75
C ALA A 63 -5.24 -2.23 1.46
N ARG A 64 -4.27 -3.16 1.50
CA ARG A 64 -3.90 -4.00 0.36
C ARG A 64 -5.08 -4.85 -0.14
N ARG A 65 -5.87 -5.47 0.74
CA ARG A 65 -7.05 -6.24 0.31
C ARG A 65 -8.06 -5.35 -0.40
N HIS A 66 -8.34 -4.17 0.13
CA HIS A 66 -9.29 -3.25 -0.50
C HIS A 66 -8.79 -2.79 -1.88
N ILE A 67 -7.50 -2.45 -1.98
CA ILE A 67 -6.85 -2.14 -3.26
C ILE A 67 -6.97 -3.32 -4.20
N GLU A 68 -6.64 -4.53 -3.75
CA GLU A 68 -6.77 -5.74 -4.56
C GLU A 68 -8.19 -5.85 -5.10
N HIS A 69 -9.24 -5.64 -4.29
CA HIS A 69 -10.63 -5.64 -4.76
C HIS A 69 -10.92 -4.66 -5.90
N VAL A 70 -10.29 -3.49 -5.92
CA VAL A 70 -10.39 -2.49 -7.00
C VAL A 70 -9.60 -2.89 -8.26
N LEU A 71 -8.55 -3.70 -8.10
CA LEU A 71 -7.73 -4.17 -9.22
C LEU A 71 -8.45 -5.24 -10.05
N ALA A 72 -8.29 -5.17 -11.36
CA ALA A 72 -8.69 -6.24 -12.27
C ALA A 72 -7.87 -7.52 -11.99
N PRO A 73 -8.41 -8.72 -12.26
CA PRO A 73 -7.71 -9.98 -12.02
C PRO A 73 -6.35 -10.07 -12.73
N GLU A 74 -6.19 -9.44 -13.90
CA GLU A 74 -4.92 -9.38 -14.63
C GLU A 74 -3.88 -8.50 -13.91
N GLN A 75 -4.30 -7.33 -13.41
CA GLN A 75 -3.45 -6.42 -12.62
C GLN A 75 -2.99 -7.09 -11.30
N ARG A 76 -3.82 -7.94 -10.70
CA ARG A 76 -3.44 -8.73 -9.51
C ARG A 76 -2.31 -9.72 -9.81
N LYS A 77 -2.28 -10.31 -11.01
CA LYS A 77 -1.18 -11.20 -11.42
C LYS A 77 0.12 -10.42 -11.57
N MET A 78 0.09 -9.23 -12.20
CA MET A 78 1.26 -8.35 -12.28
C MET A 78 1.76 -7.95 -10.90
N GLN A 79 0.85 -7.55 -10.01
CA GLN A 79 1.20 -7.21 -8.63
C GLN A 79 1.84 -8.38 -7.88
N LYS A 80 1.36 -9.61 -8.05
CA LYS A 80 1.96 -10.82 -7.45
C LYS A 80 3.32 -11.16 -8.08
N ALA A 81 3.50 -10.94 -9.38
CA ALA A 81 4.78 -11.15 -10.06
C ALA A 81 5.85 -10.19 -9.54
N LEU A 82 5.51 -8.91 -9.39
CA LEU A 82 6.41 -7.88 -8.82
C LEU A 82 6.83 -8.21 -7.39
N ARG A 83 5.92 -8.73 -6.56
CA ARG A 83 6.26 -9.17 -5.20
C ARG A 83 7.24 -10.34 -5.20
N ARG A 84 7.07 -11.31 -6.10
CA ARG A 84 7.98 -12.47 -6.22
C ARG A 84 9.35 -12.05 -6.71
N GLY A 85 9.44 -11.12 -7.66
CA GLY A 85 10.74 -10.58 -8.11
C GLY A 85 11.50 -9.82 -7.01
N HIS A 86 10.78 -9.22 -6.04
CA HIS A 86 11.39 -8.52 -4.91
C HIS A 86 11.74 -9.45 -3.73
N GLU A 87 11.21 -10.67 -3.71
CA GLU A 87 11.53 -11.71 -2.72
C GLU A 87 12.79 -12.50 -3.10
N THR A 88 13.11 -12.59 -4.40
CA THR A 88 14.31 -13.26 -4.91
C THR A 88 15.61 -12.46 -4.78
N ASP A 89 15.52 -11.16 -4.44
CA ASP A 89 16.70 -10.27 -4.30
C ASP A 89 17.16 -10.08 -2.84
N ASN A 90 16.28 -10.32 -1.86
CA ASN A 90 16.60 -10.15 -0.43
C ASN A 90 16.87 -11.49 0.28
N GLY A 91 17.35 -12.47 -0.48
CA GLY A 91 17.62 -13.84 -0.04
C GLY A 91 18.93 -14.38 -0.60
N GLN A 92 20.04 -13.68 -0.33
CA GLN A 92 21.40 -14.25 -0.31
C GLN A 92 22.20 -13.61 0.83
#